data_AF-E5LPA4-F1
#
_entry.id   AF-E5LPA4-F1
#
_cell.length_a   1.000
_cell.length_b   1.000
_cell.length_c   1.000
_cell.angle_alpha   90.00
_cell.angle_beta   90.00
_cell.angle_gamma   90.00
#
_symmetry.space_group_name_H-M   'P 1'
#
loop_
_entity.id
_entity.type
_entity.pdbx_description
1 polymer ?
#
loop_
_entity_poly.entity_id
_entity_poly.type
_entity_poly.pdbx_seq_one_letter_code
_entity_poly.pdbx_strand_id
1 'polypeptide(L)' 'SWVKGETVVKETARIAVLDSGNLRIH' A
#
# COMPACT_ATOMS: atom_id res chain seq x y z
N SER A 1 -1.12 3.91 -19.62
CA SER A 1 -0.74 2.50 -19.81
C SER A 1 -1.27 1.69 -18.64
N TRP A 2 -1.93 0.55 -18.91
CA TRP A 2 -2.51 -0.32 -17.88
C TRP A 2 -1.50 -0.78 -16.81
N VAL A 3 -0.27 -1.06 -17.24
CA VAL A 3 0.87 -1.42 -16.35
C VAL A 3 1.15 -0.37 -15.27
N LYS A 4 1.03 0.93 -15.60
CA LYS A 4 1.28 2.02 -14.65
C LYS A 4 0.22 2.06 -13.54
N GLY A 5 -1.03 1.73 -13.86
CA GLY A 5 -2.12 1.66 -12.87
C GLY A 5 -1.92 0.52 -11.88
N GLU A 6 -1.49 -0.65 -12.36
CA GLU A 6 -1.23 -1.81 -11.50
C GLU A 6 -0.09 -1.57 -10.50
N THR A 7 0.97 -0.88 -10.93
CA THR A 7 2.07 -0.48 -10.05
C THR A 7 1.60 0.49 -8.96
N VAL A 8 0.78 1.49 -9.32
CA VAL A 8 0.25 2.46 -8.35
C VAL A 8 -0.68 1.80 -7.33
N VAL A 9 -1.52 0.85 -7.74
CA VAL A 9 -2.40 0.09 -6.84
C VAL A 9 -1.58 -0.78 -5.88
N LYS A 10 -0.55 -1.48 -6.37
CA LYS A 10 0.33 -2.32 -5.53
C LYS A 10 1.10 -1.49 -4.50
N GLU A 11 1.60 -0.32 -4.88
CA GLU A 11 2.31 0.58 -3.95
C GLU A 11 1.36 1.12 -2.88
N THR A 12 0.18 1.58 -3.28
CA THR A 12 -0.84 2.10 -2.35
C THR A 12 -1.28 1.04 -1.35
N ALA A 13 -1.48 -0.20 -1.82
CA ALA A 13 -1.84 -1.33 -0.96
C ALA A 13 -0.74 -1.67 0.06
N ARG A 14 0.54 -1.61 -0.35
CA ARG A 14 1.68 -1.84 0.57
C ARG A 14 1.74 -0.78 1.68
N ILE A 15 1.55 0.49 1.33
CA ILE A 15 1.55 1.60 2.29
C ILE A 15 0.42 1.42 3.31
N ALA A 16 -0.80 1.10 2.86
CA ALA A 16 -1.94 0.86 3.74
C ALA A 16 -1.72 -0.31 4.71
N VAL A 17 -1.05 -1.38 4.26
CA VAL A 17 -0.70 -2.52 5.11
C VAL A 17 0.36 -2.14 6.17
N LEU A 18 1.36 -1.35 5.77
CA LEU A 18 2.40 -0.89 6.71
C LEU A 18 1.83 0.06 7.76
N ASP A 19 0.99 1.01 7.35
CA ASP A 19 0.34 1.98 8.25
C ASP A 19 -0.60 1.28 9.25
N SER A 20 -1.41 0.33 8.78
CA SER A 20 -2.30 -0.46 9.65
C SER A 20 -1.55 -1.43 10.59
N GLY A 21 -0.35 -1.87 10.23
CA GLY A 21 0.53 -2.66 11.10
C GLY A 21 1.23 -1.82 12.17
N ASN A 22 1.56 -0.57 11.85
CA ASN A 22 2.22 0.36 12.77
C ASN A 22 1.27 0.88 13.86
N LEU A 23 -0.03 1.03 13.53
CA LEU A 23 -1.08 1.42 14.46
C LEU A 23 -1.34 0.41 15.60
N ARG A 24 -0.79 -0.81 15.49
CA ARG A 24 -0.98 -1.89 16.48
C ARG A 24 0.08 -1.94 17.58
N ILE A 25 1.04 -1.01 17.57
CA ILE A 25 2.12 -0.93 18.56
C ILE A 25 1.91 0.33 19.41
N HIS A 26 0.87 0.34 20.25
CA HIS A 26 0.74 1.26 21.40
C HIS A 26 0.10 0.51 22.57
#